data_AF-A0A7I4E6C9-F1
#
_entry.id   AF-A0A7I4E6C9-F1
#
_cell.length_a   1.000
_cell.length_b   1.000
_cell.length_c   1.000
_cell.angle_alpha   90.00
_cell.angle_beta   90.00
_cell.angle_gamma   90.00
#
_symmetry.space_group_name_H-M   'P 1'
#
loop_
_entity.id
_entity.type
_entity.pdbx_description
1 polymer ?
#
loop_
_entity_poly.entity_id
_entity_poly.type
_entity_poly.pdbx_seq_one_letter_code
_entity_poly.pdbx_strand_id
1 'polypeptide(L)'
;MSMSPGCFVLPPYIVYFACSLPSTSCVELSCYSLHWRSGTAGGLLQRRGARMAPVVAAGFTVAPEFGYVVLTASASVILTQWQMFQVAFQRRRSGLKYPKMYEDAEDSLFNCYQRAHQNTLESYPAFLTLLVISGLAYPITASVFGMLWVVGRVVYSLGYYTGDPSKRFRGAFHNFGLWGLLVTSIVFGVRTVMPLLSA
;
A
#
# COMPACT_ATOMS: atom_id res chain seq x y z
N MET A 1 9.98 -62.21 18.52
CA MET A 1 10.05 -61.68 17.14
C MET A 1 10.33 -60.19 17.24
N SER A 2 11.60 -59.79 17.13
CA SER A 2 12.02 -58.40 17.07
C SER A 2 11.88 -57.90 15.64
N MET A 3 11.10 -56.84 15.42
CA MET A 3 11.08 -56.09 14.16
C MET A 3 11.49 -54.65 14.47
N SER A 4 12.63 -54.28 13.91
CA SER A 4 13.20 -52.93 13.92
C SER A 4 12.37 -52.00 13.02
N PRO A 5 11.98 -50.79 13.43
CA PRO A 5 11.48 -49.79 12.49
C PRO A 5 12.65 -48.98 11.94
N GLY A 6 12.84 -49.04 10.63
CA GLY A 6 13.82 -48.24 9.90
C GLY A 6 13.49 -46.74 9.96
N CYS A 7 14.54 -45.92 10.05
CA CYS A 7 14.47 -44.49 9.80
C CYS A 7 14.08 -44.24 8.33
N PHE A 8 12.83 -43.86 8.09
CA PHE A 8 12.41 -43.30 6.81
C PHE A 8 12.60 -41.78 6.87
N VAL A 9 13.68 -41.31 6.25
CA VAL A 9 13.96 -39.88 6.07
C VAL A 9 13.07 -39.37 4.94
N LEU A 10 12.08 -38.53 5.26
CA LEU A 10 11.32 -37.77 4.26
C LEU A 10 11.87 -36.34 4.13
N PRO A 11 11.96 -35.79 2.90
CA PRO A 11 12.55 -34.48 2.61
C PRO A 11 11.66 -33.28 3.00
N PRO A 12 12.25 -32.08 3.20
CA PRO A 12 11.59 -30.94 3.83
C PRO A 12 10.81 -30.09 2.82
N TYR A 13 9.66 -30.56 2.34
CA TYR A 13 8.77 -29.70 1.54
C TYR A 13 7.33 -30.23 1.50
N ILE A 14 6.71 -30.45 2.67
CA ILE A 14 5.25 -30.51 2.78
C ILE A 14 4.83 -29.75 4.04
N VAL A 15 4.16 -28.63 3.80
CA VAL A 15 3.47 -27.79 4.78
C VAL A 15 2.17 -28.49 5.17
N TYR A 16 1.98 -28.81 6.44
CA TYR A 16 0.65 -28.99 7.00
C TYR A 16 0.45 -28.03 8.17
N PHE A 17 -0.58 -27.22 7.99
CA PHE A 17 -1.17 -26.31 8.95
C PHE A 17 -1.89 -27.14 10.02
N ALA A 18 -1.53 -27.00 11.30
CA ALA A 18 -2.39 -27.41 12.40
C ALA A 18 -2.20 -26.47 13.60
N CYS A 19 -3.25 -25.69 13.81
CA CYS A 19 -3.55 -24.83 14.94
C CYS A 19 -3.40 -25.57 16.29
N SER A 20 -2.86 -24.89 17.32
CA SER A 20 -3.54 -24.68 18.63
C SER A 20 -2.56 -24.43 19.79
N LEU A 21 -2.63 -23.21 20.32
CA LEU A 21 -2.55 -22.82 21.74
C LEU A 21 -1.22 -22.91 22.53
N PRO A 22 -1.13 -22.10 23.62
CA PRO A 22 0.09 -21.57 24.21
C PRO A 22 0.52 -22.36 25.44
N SER A 23 1.56 -21.86 26.10
CA SER A 23 2.02 -22.15 27.47
C SER A 23 3.38 -22.86 27.55
N THR A 24 4.25 -22.22 28.32
CA THR A 24 5.19 -22.82 29.28
C THR A 24 6.06 -23.97 28.76
N SER A 25 7.35 -23.70 28.59
CA SER A 25 8.37 -24.12 29.56
C SER A 25 9.75 -24.08 28.91
N CYS A 26 10.66 -23.31 29.52
CA CYS A 26 12.08 -23.60 29.46
C CYS A 26 12.30 -25.04 29.90
N VAL A 27 12.95 -25.85 29.06
CA VAL A 27 13.63 -27.05 29.52
C VAL A 27 15.07 -26.96 29.03
N GLU A 28 15.92 -26.57 29.96
CA GLU A 28 17.35 -26.71 29.94
C GLU A 28 17.68 -28.21 29.80
N LEU A 29 18.22 -28.63 28.65
CA LEU A 29 18.80 -29.96 28.50
C LEU A 29 20.31 -29.82 28.41
N SER A 30 20.90 -29.99 29.59
CA SER A 30 22.30 -30.25 29.88
C SER A 30 22.92 -31.17 28.82
N CYS A 31 23.83 -30.62 28.02
CA CYS A 31 24.63 -31.39 27.08
C CYS A 31 25.80 -32.03 27.84
N TYR A 32 25.78 -33.36 27.89
CA TYR A 32 26.77 -34.19 28.55
C TYR A 32 28.19 -33.84 28.13
N SER A 33 29.04 -33.71 29.15
CA SER A 33 30.47 -33.54 29.09
C SER A 33 31.12 -34.66 28.26
N LEU A 34 31.78 -34.28 27.15
CA LEU A 34 32.73 -35.13 26.44
C LEU A 34 34.09 -34.46 26.44
N HIS A 35 34.96 -35.10 27.21
CA HIS A 35 36.36 -34.85 27.41
C HIS A 35 37.13 -34.76 26.08
N TRP A 36 37.83 -33.65 25.82
CA TRP A 36 38.94 -33.62 24.87
C TRP A 36 40.09 -32.80 25.45
N ARG A 37 41.23 -33.50 25.63
CA ARG A 37 42.48 -32.97 26.16
C ARG A 37 43.20 -32.14 25.10
N SER A 38 43.56 -30.92 25.50
CA SER A 38 44.75 -30.12 25.14
C SER A 38 45.40 -30.29 23.76
N GLY A 39 45.28 -29.25 22.94
CA GLY A 39 46.22 -28.89 21.89
C GLY A 39 46.40 -27.37 21.83
N THR A 40 47.46 -26.86 22.45
CA THR A 40 47.93 -25.48 22.33
C THR A 40 48.60 -25.28 20.97
N ALA A 41 48.02 -24.43 20.12
CA ALA A 41 48.74 -23.71 19.08
C ALA A 41 47.98 -22.40 18.80
N GLY A 42 48.58 -21.29 19.21
CA GLY A 42 48.09 -19.96 18.88
C GLY A 42 48.29 -19.63 17.40
N GLY A 43 47.53 -18.63 16.93
CA GLY A 43 47.87 -17.90 15.71
C GLY A 43 46.72 -17.74 14.72
N LEU A 44 46.00 -16.63 14.87
CA LEU A 44 45.62 -15.75 13.76
C LEU A 44 44.86 -16.38 12.58
N LEU A 45 43.67 -16.91 12.85
CA LEU A 45 42.57 -16.81 11.88
C LEU A 45 41.32 -16.33 12.60
N GLN A 46 41.31 -15.03 12.92
CA GLN A 46 40.08 -14.28 13.17
C GLN A 46 39.27 -14.31 11.89
N ARG A 47 38.60 -15.44 11.62
CA ARG A 47 37.46 -15.47 10.71
C ARG A 47 36.47 -14.47 11.30
N ARG A 48 36.47 -13.26 10.74
CA ARG A 48 35.32 -12.36 10.81
C ARG A 48 34.18 -13.11 10.14
N GLY A 49 33.56 -14.03 10.88
CA GLY A 49 32.24 -14.50 10.58
C GLY A 49 31.41 -13.24 10.53
N ALA A 50 31.07 -12.81 9.32
CA ALA A 50 30.03 -11.83 9.12
C ALA A 50 28.84 -12.38 9.90
N ARG A 51 28.60 -11.79 11.08
CA ARG A 51 27.42 -12.08 11.87
C ARG A 51 26.31 -11.49 10.99
N MET A 52 25.78 -12.28 10.07
CA MET A 52 24.57 -11.95 9.33
C MET A 52 23.56 -11.68 10.43
N ALA A 53 23.34 -10.39 10.71
CA ALA A 53 22.28 -9.98 11.60
C ALA A 53 21.04 -10.71 11.10
N PRO A 54 20.27 -11.39 11.97
CA PRO A 54 19.05 -12.01 11.53
C PRO A 54 18.28 -10.91 10.81
N VAL A 55 17.99 -11.12 9.52
CA VAL A 55 16.94 -10.37 8.85
C VAL A 55 15.68 -10.83 9.56
N VAL A 56 15.41 -10.21 10.70
CA VAL A 56 14.16 -10.39 11.43
C VAL A 56 13.13 -9.99 10.39
N ALA A 57 12.35 -10.98 9.94
CA ALA A 57 11.16 -10.71 9.16
C ALA A 57 10.30 -9.81 10.04
N ALA A 58 10.42 -8.50 9.82
CA ALA A 58 9.62 -7.51 10.52
C ALA A 58 8.18 -7.82 10.10
N GLY A 59 7.44 -8.49 10.97
CA GLY A 59 6.02 -8.70 10.77
C GLY A 59 5.38 -7.33 10.57
N PHE A 60 4.67 -7.15 9.46
CA PHE A 60 3.92 -5.94 9.18
C PHE A 60 2.74 -5.88 10.15
N THR A 61 3.00 -5.34 11.34
CA THR A 61 1.96 -5.09 12.35
C THR A 61 1.38 -3.72 12.05
N VAL A 62 0.19 -3.73 11.45
CA VAL A 62 -0.52 -2.52 11.08
C VAL A 62 -1.42 -2.12 12.23
N ALA A 63 -1.37 -0.85 12.60
CA ALA A 63 -2.28 -0.31 13.59
C ALA A 63 -3.74 -0.44 13.10
N PRO A 64 -4.70 -0.83 13.96
CA PRO A 64 -6.09 -1.05 13.54
C PRO A 64 -6.72 0.18 12.88
N GLU A 65 -6.30 1.40 13.27
CA GLU A 65 -6.74 2.65 12.66
C GLU A 65 -6.33 2.83 11.17
N PHE A 66 -5.33 2.10 10.67
CA PHE A 66 -5.00 2.11 9.25
C PHE A 66 -6.13 1.54 8.37
N GLY A 67 -7.07 0.78 8.95
CA GLY A 67 -8.26 0.32 8.27
C GLY A 67 -9.07 1.46 7.63
N TYR A 68 -9.07 2.66 8.23
CA TYR A 68 -9.71 3.84 7.62
C TYR A 68 -9.03 4.24 6.31
N VAL A 69 -7.70 4.23 6.27
CA VAL A 69 -6.93 4.56 5.06
C VAL A 69 -7.26 3.56 3.95
N VAL A 70 -7.33 2.27 4.27
CA VAL A 70 -7.70 1.22 3.31
C VAL A 70 -9.11 1.46 2.75
N LEU A 71 -10.09 1.77 3.61
CA LEU A 71 -11.44 2.09 3.17
C LEU A 71 -11.47 3.32 2.23
N THR A 72 -10.69 4.36 2.54
CA THR A 72 -10.61 5.54 1.66
C THR A 72 -9.92 5.23 0.32
N ALA A 73 -8.89 4.39 0.32
CA ALA A 73 -8.26 3.92 -0.90
C ALA A 73 -9.25 3.11 -1.74
N SER A 74 -9.99 2.18 -1.14
CA SER A 74 -11.05 1.43 -1.82
C SER A 74 -12.16 2.36 -2.38
N ALA A 75 -12.58 3.37 -1.62
CA ALA A 75 -13.55 4.36 -2.09
C ALA A 75 -13.06 5.14 -3.32
N SER A 76 -11.76 5.47 -3.36
CA SER A 76 -11.16 6.15 -4.52
C SER A 76 -11.10 5.26 -5.78
N VAL A 77 -10.92 3.96 -5.62
CA VAL A 77 -11.02 2.98 -6.72
C VAL A 77 -12.45 2.92 -7.24
N ILE A 78 -13.44 2.84 -6.35
CA ILE A 78 -14.87 2.83 -6.71
C ILE A 78 -15.23 4.10 -7.49
N LEU A 79 -14.74 5.27 -7.07
CA LEU A 79 -14.93 6.53 -7.79
C LEU A 79 -14.37 6.47 -9.21
N THR A 80 -13.13 5.99 -9.37
CA THR A 80 -12.47 5.89 -10.68
C THR A 80 -13.22 4.92 -11.60
N GLN A 81 -13.71 3.81 -11.03
CA GLN A 81 -14.50 2.82 -11.75
C GLN A 81 -15.88 3.37 -12.16
N TRP A 82 -16.52 4.16 -11.30
CA TRP A 82 -17.77 4.86 -11.61
C TRP A 82 -17.60 5.81 -12.79
N GLN A 83 -16.53 6.62 -12.82
CA GLN A 83 -16.22 7.50 -13.95
C GLN A 83 -15.99 6.72 -15.25
N MET A 84 -15.30 5.58 -15.18
CA MET A 84 -15.11 4.66 -16.31
C MET A 84 -16.45 4.21 -16.89
N PHE A 85 -17.39 3.78 -16.04
CA PHE A 85 -18.72 3.36 -16.47
C PHE A 85 -19.52 4.51 -17.10
N GLN A 86 -19.42 5.73 -16.56
CA GLN A 86 -20.08 6.89 -17.14
C GLN A 86 -19.57 7.22 -18.54
N VAL A 87 -18.24 7.16 -18.76
CA VAL A 87 -17.62 7.32 -20.07
C VAL A 87 -18.10 6.22 -21.03
N ALA A 88 -18.12 4.96 -20.59
CA ALA A 88 -18.58 3.85 -21.41
C ALA A 88 -20.06 3.97 -21.80
N PHE A 89 -20.91 4.43 -20.88
CA PHE A 89 -22.32 4.67 -21.14
C PHE A 89 -22.53 5.83 -22.12
N GLN A 90 -21.81 6.94 -21.96
CA GLN A 90 -21.87 8.04 -22.92
C GLN A 90 -21.32 7.65 -24.29
N ARG A 91 -20.28 6.82 -24.35
CA ARG A 91 -19.78 6.26 -25.62
C ARG A 91 -20.86 5.45 -26.36
N ARG A 92 -21.68 4.69 -25.64
CA ARG A 92 -22.82 3.97 -26.23
C ARG A 92 -23.88 4.93 -26.77
N ARG A 93 -24.09 6.06 -26.10
CA ARG A 93 -25.05 7.10 -26.52
C ARG A 93 -24.57 7.89 -27.73
N SER A 94 -23.27 8.23 -27.79
CA SER A 94 -22.71 8.97 -28.92
C SER A 94 -22.40 8.11 -30.13
N GLY A 95 -22.43 6.78 -30.01
CA GLY A 95 -22.21 5.86 -31.12
C GLY A 95 -20.76 5.85 -31.64
N LEU A 96 -19.81 6.36 -30.84
CA LEU A 96 -18.39 6.43 -31.22
C LEU A 96 -17.76 5.04 -31.30
N LYS A 97 -17.44 4.62 -32.53
CA LYS A 97 -16.67 3.40 -32.79
C LYS A 97 -15.22 3.55 -32.31
N TYR A 98 -14.68 2.49 -31.73
CA TYR A 98 -13.25 2.36 -31.50
C TYR A 98 -12.51 2.44 -32.86
N PRO A 99 -11.30 3.05 -32.93
CA PRO A 99 -10.41 3.51 -31.85
C PRO A 99 -10.55 5.00 -31.50
N LYS A 100 -11.58 5.70 -31.99
CA LYS A 100 -11.71 7.15 -31.81
C LYS A 100 -11.93 7.53 -30.35
N MET A 101 -11.07 8.42 -29.82
CA MET A 101 -11.06 8.81 -28.40
C MET A 101 -11.90 10.05 -28.09
N TYR A 102 -12.00 11.00 -29.02
CA TYR A 102 -12.75 12.24 -28.89
C TYR A 102 -13.67 12.44 -30.10
N GLU A 103 -14.78 13.15 -29.92
CA GLU A 103 -15.58 13.70 -31.02
C GLU A 103 -14.90 14.95 -31.58
N ASP A 104 -15.08 15.20 -32.88
CA ASP A 104 -14.48 16.37 -33.54
C ASP A 104 -15.20 17.67 -33.17
N ALA A 105 -16.38 17.57 -32.55
CA ALA A 105 -17.14 18.72 -32.06
C ALA A 105 -16.52 19.26 -30.76
N GLU A 106 -16.24 20.55 -30.75
CA GLU A 106 -15.57 21.27 -29.65
C GLU A 106 -16.39 21.25 -28.35
N ASP A 107 -17.72 21.37 -28.46
CA ASP A 107 -18.68 21.38 -27.33
C ASP A 107 -19.36 20.02 -27.09
N SER A 108 -18.70 18.91 -27.43
CA SER A 108 -19.30 17.59 -27.21
C SER A 108 -19.30 17.20 -25.73
N LEU A 109 -20.47 16.76 -25.26
CA LEU A 109 -20.63 16.21 -23.91
C LEU A 109 -19.70 15.01 -23.69
N PHE A 110 -19.52 14.16 -24.69
CA PHE A 110 -18.63 13.01 -24.57
C PHE A 110 -17.17 13.42 -24.28
N ASN A 111 -16.66 14.46 -24.95
CA ASN A 111 -15.32 14.98 -24.70
C ASN A 111 -15.17 15.47 -23.25
N CYS A 112 -16.21 16.11 -22.71
CA CYS A 112 -16.23 16.54 -21.30
C CYS A 112 -16.14 15.35 -20.33
N TYR A 113 -16.90 14.28 -20.57
CA TYR A 113 -16.84 13.05 -19.74
C TYR A 113 -15.46 12.39 -19.82
N GLN A 114 -14.92 12.26 -21.03
CA GLN A 114 -13.60 11.68 -21.26
C GLN A 114 -12.50 12.48 -20.56
N ARG A 115 -12.54 13.82 -20.66
CA ARG A 115 -11.53 14.68 -20.03
C ARG A 115 -11.60 14.67 -18.51
N ALA A 116 -12.81 14.63 -17.93
CA ALA A 116 -12.98 14.54 -16.48
C ALA A 116 -12.36 13.27 -15.90
N HIS A 117 -12.54 12.13 -16.59
CA HIS A 117 -11.94 10.87 -16.17
C HIS A 117 -10.41 10.88 -16.32
N GLN A 118 -9.89 11.33 -17.46
CA GLN A 118 -8.44 11.42 -17.68
C GLN A 118 -7.74 12.32 -16.66
N ASN A 119 -8.32 13.48 -16.34
CA ASN A 119 -7.75 14.35 -15.31
C ASN A 119 -7.69 13.69 -13.93
N THR A 120 -8.65 12.83 -13.61
CA THR A 120 -8.61 12.07 -12.36
C THR A 120 -7.44 11.09 -12.40
N LEU A 121 -7.28 10.33 -13.49
CA LEU A 121 -6.20 9.36 -13.69
C LEU A 121 -4.80 9.99 -13.68
N GLU A 122 -4.63 11.19 -14.23
CA GLU A 122 -3.36 11.95 -14.20
C GLU A 122 -2.89 12.22 -12.76
N SER A 123 -3.83 12.46 -11.84
CA SER A 123 -3.53 12.79 -10.42
C SER A 123 -3.66 11.60 -9.45
N TYR A 124 -4.30 10.52 -9.89
CA TYR A 124 -4.61 9.35 -9.07
C TYR A 124 -3.37 8.65 -8.47
N PRO A 125 -2.28 8.39 -9.20
CA PRO A 125 -1.11 7.73 -8.62
C PRO A 125 -0.43 8.60 -7.56
N ALA A 126 -0.40 9.91 -7.75
CA ALA A 126 0.13 10.86 -6.77
C ALA A 126 -0.73 10.86 -5.49
N PHE A 127 -2.06 10.88 -5.65
CA PHE A 127 -3.01 10.78 -4.53
C PHE A 127 -2.80 9.50 -3.70
N LEU A 128 -2.75 8.33 -4.36
CA LEU A 128 -2.57 7.05 -3.66
C LEU A 128 -1.24 6.99 -2.92
N THR A 129 -0.17 7.48 -3.54
CA THR A 129 1.18 7.48 -2.93
C THR A 129 1.18 8.35 -1.67
N LEU A 130 0.62 9.56 -1.75
CA LEU A 130 0.53 10.45 -0.60
C LEU A 130 -0.40 9.91 0.49
N LEU A 131 -1.52 9.28 0.13
CA LEU A 131 -2.46 8.66 1.07
C LEU A 131 -1.80 7.54 1.88
N VAL A 132 -1.04 6.66 1.22
CA VAL A 132 -0.35 5.55 1.90
C VAL A 132 0.76 6.08 2.79
N ILE A 133 1.62 6.99 2.28
CA ILE A 133 2.74 7.55 3.06
C ILE A 133 2.23 8.31 4.29
N SER A 134 1.25 9.20 4.12
CA SER A 134 0.66 9.94 5.24
C SER A 134 -0.09 9.02 6.20
N GLY A 135 -0.76 7.98 5.69
CA GLY A 135 -1.51 7.00 6.48
C GLY A 135 -0.65 6.14 7.40
N LEU A 136 0.63 5.92 7.07
CA LEU A 136 1.58 5.21 7.94
C LEU A 136 1.86 5.97 9.24
N ALA A 137 1.79 7.30 9.21
CA ALA A 137 2.09 8.15 10.36
C ALA A 137 0.84 8.71 11.04
N TYR A 138 -0.15 9.12 10.25
CA TYR A 138 -1.38 9.75 10.71
C TYR A 138 -2.60 9.18 9.98
N PRO A 139 -3.04 7.96 10.34
CA PRO A 139 -4.10 7.25 9.62
C PRO A 139 -5.44 7.99 9.60
N ILE A 140 -5.83 8.62 10.72
CA ILE A 140 -7.11 9.34 10.82
C ILE A 140 -7.07 10.60 9.95
N THR A 141 -6.05 11.46 10.07
CA THR A 141 -5.98 12.71 9.30
C THR A 141 -5.82 12.43 7.80
N ALA A 142 -5.02 11.43 7.43
CA ALA A 142 -4.89 10.97 6.06
C ALA A 142 -6.23 10.52 5.48
N SER A 143 -7.02 9.76 6.24
CA SER A 143 -8.36 9.32 5.78
C SER A 143 -9.33 10.50 5.58
N VAL A 144 -9.30 11.51 6.44
CA VAL A 144 -10.16 12.70 6.31
C VAL A 144 -9.82 13.50 5.06
N PHE A 145 -8.53 13.80 4.83
CA PHE A 145 -8.09 14.49 3.62
C PHE A 145 -8.31 13.64 2.35
N GLY A 146 -8.16 12.31 2.47
CA GLY A 146 -8.49 11.34 1.43
C GLY A 146 -9.96 11.39 1.03
N MET A 147 -10.88 11.36 2.00
CA MET A 147 -12.31 11.47 1.74
C MET A 147 -12.70 12.83 1.16
N LEU A 148 -12.10 13.92 1.64
CA LEU A 148 -12.32 15.25 1.08
C LEU A 148 -11.94 15.31 -0.40
N TRP A 149 -10.82 14.66 -0.78
CA TRP A 149 -10.42 14.53 -2.18
C TRP A 149 -11.44 13.70 -2.99
N VAL A 150 -11.88 12.56 -2.47
CA VAL A 150 -12.88 11.69 -3.14
C VAL A 150 -14.19 12.45 -3.39
N VAL A 151 -14.75 13.08 -2.35
CA VAL A 151 -16.00 13.86 -2.47
C VAL A 151 -15.83 15.03 -3.44
N GLY A 152 -14.70 15.73 -3.38
CA GLY A 152 -14.42 16.82 -4.32
C GLY A 152 -14.30 16.35 -5.76
N ARG A 153 -13.76 15.14 -5.99
CA ARG A 153 -13.74 14.52 -7.32
C ARG A 153 -15.12 14.13 -7.82
N VAL A 154 -16.02 13.67 -6.95
CA VAL A 154 -17.43 13.44 -7.34
C VAL A 154 -18.07 14.74 -7.83
N VAL A 155 -17.95 15.82 -7.05
CA VAL A 155 -18.52 17.13 -7.41
C VAL A 155 -17.88 17.70 -8.68
N TYR A 156 -16.56 17.52 -8.84
CA TYR A 156 -15.84 17.90 -10.05
C TYR A 156 -16.37 17.18 -11.30
N SER A 157 -16.55 15.86 -11.22
CA SER A 157 -17.10 15.06 -12.32
C SER A 157 -18.54 15.45 -12.66
N LEU A 158 -19.39 15.63 -11.64
CA LEU A 158 -20.77 16.09 -11.84
C LEU A 158 -20.82 17.49 -12.49
N GLY A 159 -19.89 18.38 -12.13
CA GLY A 159 -19.74 19.68 -12.78
C GLY A 159 -19.43 19.53 -14.27
N TYR A 160 -18.47 18.67 -14.64
CA TYR A 160 -18.11 18.40 -16.03
C TYR A 160 -19.24 17.76 -16.85
N TYR A 161 -20.08 16.94 -16.21
CA TYR A 161 -21.20 16.26 -16.89
C TYR A 161 -22.31 17.21 -17.34
N THR A 162 -22.30 18.47 -16.89
CA THR A 162 -23.26 19.49 -17.34
C THR A 162 -22.94 20.08 -18.71
N GLY A 163 -21.79 19.75 -19.31
CA GLY A 163 -21.39 20.23 -20.64
C GLY A 163 -20.64 21.56 -20.65
N ASP A 164 -20.69 22.34 -19.57
CA ASP A 164 -19.90 23.57 -19.46
C ASP A 164 -18.57 23.33 -18.73
N PRO A 165 -17.41 23.55 -19.37
CA PRO A 165 -16.10 23.35 -18.76
C PRO A 165 -15.84 24.32 -17.59
N SER A 166 -16.54 25.45 -17.53
CA SER A 166 -16.43 26.44 -16.45
C SER A 166 -17.02 25.97 -15.12
N LYS A 167 -17.98 25.01 -15.13
CA LYS A 167 -18.62 24.51 -13.91
C LYS A 167 -17.73 23.59 -13.06
N ARG A 168 -16.50 23.30 -13.52
CA ARG A 168 -15.48 22.54 -12.80
C ARG A 168 -15.08 23.12 -11.45
N PHE A 169 -15.16 24.45 -11.29
CA PHE A 169 -14.71 25.14 -10.08
C PHE A 169 -15.52 24.75 -8.83
N ARG A 170 -16.75 24.22 -8.99
CA ARG A 170 -17.55 23.72 -7.87
C ARG A 170 -16.86 22.59 -7.11
N GLY A 171 -16.03 21.79 -7.78
CA GLY A 171 -15.26 20.70 -7.17
C GLY A 171 -13.82 21.06 -6.79
N ALA A 172 -13.38 22.32 -6.99
CA ALA A 172 -11.97 22.71 -6.81
C ALA A 172 -11.43 22.49 -5.38
N PHE A 173 -12.32 22.29 -4.41
CA PHE A 173 -11.93 21.97 -3.04
C PHE A 173 -11.22 20.62 -2.90
N HIS A 174 -11.32 19.69 -3.88
CA HIS A 174 -10.52 18.45 -3.87
C HIS A 174 -9.01 18.73 -3.76
N ASN A 175 -8.55 19.91 -4.23
CA ASN A 175 -7.15 20.31 -4.14
C ASN A 175 -6.70 20.46 -2.69
N PHE A 176 -7.55 20.96 -1.79
CA PHE A 176 -7.22 21.05 -0.37
C PHE A 176 -6.93 19.67 0.25
N GLY A 177 -7.63 18.63 -0.20
CA GLY A 177 -7.36 17.25 0.23
C GLY A 177 -5.97 16.79 -0.22
N LEU A 178 -5.62 17.05 -1.48
CA LEU A 178 -4.31 16.68 -2.02
C LEU A 178 -3.17 17.45 -1.34
N TRP A 179 -3.32 18.77 -1.15
CA TRP A 179 -2.34 19.59 -0.44
C TRP A 179 -2.21 19.18 1.03
N GLY A 180 -3.30 18.83 1.70
CA GLY A 180 -3.28 18.30 3.07
C GLY A 180 -2.50 16.98 3.18
N LEU A 181 -2.70 16.06 2.24
CA LEU A 181 -1.93 14.81 2.16
C LEU A 181 -0.44 15.07 1.85
N LEU A 182 -0.14 16.06 1.01
CA LEU A 182 1.23 16.45 0.70
C LEU A 182 1.95 17.02 1.93
N VAL A 183 1.31 17.93 2.67
CA VAL A 183 1.88 18.51 3.90
C VAL A 183 2.11 17.44 4.96
N THR A 184 1.15 16.56 5.19
CA THR A 184 1.30 15.48 6.19
C THR A 184 2.41 14.49 5.83
N SER A 185 2.58 14.19 4.54
CA SER A 185 3.71 13.38 4.03
C SER A 185 5.07 14.07 4.26
N ILE A 186 5.18 15.37 3.95
CA ILE A 186 6.41 16.14 4.20
C ILE A 186 6.74 16.19 5.69
N VAL A 187 5.75 16.46 6.55
CA VAL A 187 5.94 16.50 8.00
C VAL A 187 6.42 15.14 8.53
N PHE A 188 5.87 14.04 8.01
CA PHE A 188 6.36 12.70 8.34
C PHE A 188 7.82 12.52 7.93
N GLY A 189 8.20 12.88 6.70
CA GLY A 189 9.58 12.80 6.22
C GLY A 189 10.57 13.68 7.00
N VAL A 190 10.17 14.90 7.36
CA VAL A 190 11.03 15.81 8.16
C VAL A 190 11.21 15.24 9.57
N ARG A 191 10.16 14.70 10.20
CA ARG A 191 10.25 14.11 11.54
C ARG A 191 11.13 12.87 11.58
N THR A 192 11.19 12.08 10.51
CA THR A 192 12.07 10.89 10.45
C THR A 192 13.52 11.26 10.20
N VAL A 193 13.79 12.32 9.43
CA VAL A 193 15.16 12.78 9.13
C VAL A 193 15.76 13.65 10.24
N MET A 194 14.95 14.45 10.94
CA MET A 194 15.43 15.41 11.94
C MET A 194 16.36 14.81 13.02
N PRO A 195 16.07 13.62 13.61
CA PRO A 195 16.97 12.98 14.57
C PRO A 195 18.35 12.61 14.00
N LEU A 196 18.43 12.31 12.69
CA LEU A 196 19.68 11.96 12.01
C LEU A 196 20.57 13.18 11.78
N LEU A 197 19.97 14.38 11.67
CA LEU A 197 20.70 15.64 11.47
C LEU A 197 21.22 16.23 12.79
N SER A 198 20.63 15.83 13.93
CA SER A 198 21.03 16.27 15.27
C SER A 198 22.06 15.36 15.95
N ALA A 199 22.44 14.24 15.31
CA ALA A 199 23.43 13.28 15.79
C ALA A 199 24.79 13.52 15.14
#